data_AF-A0A962IWS9-F1
#
_entry.id   AF-A0A962IWS9-F1
#
_cell.length_a   1.000
_cell.length_b   1.000
_cell.length_c   1.000
_cell.angle_alpha   90.00
_cell.angle_beta   90.00
_cell.angle_gamma   90.00
#
_symmetry.space_group_name_H-M   'P 1'
#
loop_
_entity.id
_entity.type
_entity.pdbx_description
1 polymer ?
#
loop_
_entity_poly.entity_id
_entity_poly.type
_entity_poly.pdbx_seq_one_letter_code
_entity_poly.pdbx_strand_id
1 'polypeptide(L)'
;MSVLIDKNTKVICQGFTGGQGTLHSEQALAYGTKLVGGITPGKGGQQHLGLPVFNTVKEAVNATGATASVIYVPAPFAKDGILEAADAGIELIVCIT
;
A
#
# COMPACT_ATOMS: atom_id res chain seq x y z
N MET A 1 -14.14 -11.17 16.50
CA MET A 1 -12.74 -11.62 16.53
C MET A 1 -12.36 -11.85 15.08
N SER A 2 -11.42 -11.07 14.55
CA SER A 2 -10.92 -11.23 13.19
C SER A 2 -9.56 -11.93 13.22
N VAL A 3 -9.07 -12.35 12.04
CA VAL A 3 -7.76 -12.98 11.87
C VAL A 3 -6.98 -12.13 10.86
N LEU A 4 -5.71 -11.86 11.16
CA LEU A 4 -4.78 -10.99 10.41
C LEU A 4 -5.09 -9.48 10.41
N ILE A 5 -6.32 -9.07 10.08
CA ILE A 5 -6.68 -7.65 9.94
C ILE A 5 -7.89 -7.24 10.78
N ASP A 6 -7.97 -5.97 11.13
CA ASP A 6 -9.12 -5.34 11.76
C ASP A 6 -9.24 -3.86 11.39
N LYS A 7 -10.19 -3.15 12.01
CA LYS A 7 -10.43 -1.71 11.80
C LYS A 7 -9.25 -0.80 12.19
N ASN A 8 -8.20 -1.31 12.82
CA ASN A 8 -7.00 -0.59 13.21
C ASN A 8 -5.81 -0.87 12.30
N THR A 9 -5.85 -1.92 11.48
CA THR A 9 -4.80 -2.23 10.50
C THR A 9 -4.61 -1.06 9.55
N LYS A 10 -3.40 -0.48 9.55
CA LYS A 10 -3.01 0.59 8.63
C LYS A 10 -2.41 -0.02 7.38
N VAL A 11 -3.02 0.28 6.24
CA VAL A 11 -2.68 -0.33 4.95
C VAL A 11 -2.02 0.69 4.04
N ILE A 12 -0.97 0.29 3.34
CA ILE A 12 -0.42 1.02 2.19
C ILE A 12 -0.65 0.24 0.90
N CYS A 13 -0.74 0.94 -0.23
CA CYS A 13 -0.92 0.32 -1.55
C CYS A 13 0.35 0.47 -2.39
N GLN A 14 0.97 -0.62 -2.83
CA GLN A 14 2.02 -0.60 -3.85
C GLN A 14 1.38 -0.63 -5.25
N GLY A 15 1.79 0.28 -6.14
CA GLY A 15 1.06 0.52 -7.41
C GLY A 15 -0.14 1.47 -7.24
N PHE A 16 -0.11 2.32 -6.22
CA PHE A 16 -1.25 3.15 -5.77
C PHE A 16 -1.87 4.04 -6.84
N THR A 17 -1.03 4.64 -7.69
CA THR A 17 -1.50 5.55 -8.75
C THR A 17 -1.81 4.83 -10.07
N GLY A 18 -1.73 3.49 -10.10
CA GLY A 18 -2.15 2.69 -11.24
C GLY A 18 -3.67 2.53 -11.31
N GLY A 19 -4.20 2.08 -12.44
CA GLY A 19 -5.65 1.95 -12.64
C GLY A 19 -6.33 1.04 -11.62
N GLN A 20 -5.80 -0.18 -11.42
CA GLN A 20 -6.33 -1.13 -10.43
C GLN A 20 -6.09 -0.68 -8.99
N GLY A 21 -4.89 -0.14 -8.70
CA GLY A 21 -4.56 0.41 -7.38
C GLY A 21 -5.50 1.55 -6.99
N THR A 22 -5.84 2.43 -7.92
CA THR A 22 -6.79 3.54 -7.71
C THR A 22 -8.20 3.00 -7.44
N LEU A 23 -8.72 2.17 -8.34
CA LEU A 23 -10.08 1.64 -8.26
C LEU A 23 -10.35 0.91 -6.93
N HIS A 24 -9.45 0.01 -6.52
CA HIS A 24 -9.62 -0.73 -5.29
C HIS A 24 -9.31 0.08 -4.04
N SER A 25 -8.43 1.09 -4.13
CA SER A 25 -8.18 2.02 -3.01
C SER A 25 -9.38 2.93 -2.72
N GLU A 26 -10.07 3.42 -3.76
CA GLU A 26 -11.31 4.19 -3.60
C GLU A 26 -12.38 3.36 -2.87
N GLN A 27 -12.55 2.11 -3.28
CA GLN A 27 -13.49 1.18 -2.65
C GLN A 27 -13.09 0.84 -1.21
N ALA A 28 -11.80 0.61 -0.94
CA ALA A 28 -11.30 0.33 0.40
C ALA A 28 -11.53 1.52 1.35
N LEU A 29 -11.29 2.75 0.87
CA LEU A 29 -11.58 3.97 1.62
C LEU A 29 -13.07 4.13 1.90
N ALA A 30 -13.93 3.93 0.88
CA ALA A 30 -15.38 3.99 1.04
C ALA A 30 -15.91 2.93 2.03
N TYR A 31 -15.26 1.77 2.09
CA TYR A 31 -15.59 0.69 3.03
C TYR A 31 -15.12 0.96 4.47
N GLY A 32 -14.21 1.92 4.67
CA GLY A 32 -13.66 2.25 5.99
C GLY A 32 -12.34 1.56 6.33
N THR A 33 -11.66 0.97 5.34
CA THR A 33 -10.27 0.51 5.50
C THR A 33 -9.37 1.70 5.82
N LYS A 34 -8.47 1.56 6.79
CA LYS A 34 -7.47 2.58 7.12
C LYS A 34 -6.32 2.55 6.11
N LEU A 35 -6.61 2.92 4.87
CA LEU A 35 -5.57 3.17 3.87
C LEU A 35 -4.87 4.49 4.20
N VAL A 36 -3.55 4.45 4.39
CA VAL A 36 -2.76 5.59 4.92
C VAL A 36 -1.80 6.19 3.90
N GLY A 37 -1.74 5.64 2.68
CA GLY A 37 -0.88 6.11 1.61
C GLY A 37 -0.59 5.02 0.60
N GLY A 38 0.35 5.30 -0.29
CA GLY A 38 0.80 4.30 -1.24
C GLY A 38 2.10 4.64 -1.95
N ILE A 39 2.57 3.70 -2.74
CA ILE A 39 3.89 3.73 -3.35
C ILE A 39 3.72 3.76 -4.86
N THR A 40 4.39 4.72 -5.50
CA THR A 40 4.63 4.72 -6.94
C THR A 40 5.99 5.38 -7.17
N PRO A 41 7.04 4.61 -7.52
CA PRO A 41 8.37 5.15 -7.76
C PRO A 41 8.35 6.30 -8.78
N GLY A 42 9.03 7.40 -8.46
CA GLY A 42 9.06 8.62 -9.27
C GLY A 42 7.90 9.60 -8.99
N LYS A 43 6.92 9.23 -8.15
CA LYS A 43 5.80 10.11 -7.76
C LYS A 43 5.77 10.44 -6.26
N GLY A 44 6.84 10.12 -5.52
CA GLY A 44 6.92 10.47 -4.09
C GLY A 44 6.77 11.98 -3.85
N GLY A 45 6.06 12.33 -2.77
CA GLY A 45 5.74 13.72 -2.42
C GLY A 45 4.44 14.25 -3.03
N GLN A 46 3.81 13.50 -3.96
CA GLN A 46 2.49 13.82 -4.48
C GLN A 46 1.39 13.34 -3.53
N GLN A 47 0.14 13.71 -3.83
CA GLN A 47 -1.05 13.13 -3.21
C GLN A 47 -1.87 12.39 -4.27
N HIS A 48 -2.53 11.31 -3.84
CA HIS A 48 -3.50 10.56 -4.64
C HIS A 48 -4.62 10.08 -3.72
N LEU A 49 -5.88 10.26 -4.14
CA LEU A 49 -7.07 10.00 -3.30
C LEU A 49 -7.03 10.72 -1.94
N GLY A 50 -6.37 11.88 -1.87
CA GLY A 50 -6.18 12.64 -0.62
C GLY A 50 -5.17 12.02 0.36
N LEU A 51 -4.39 11.02 -0.08
CA LEU A 51 -3.37 10.33 0.71
C LEU A 51 -1.97 10.55 0.12
N PRO A 52 -0.90 10.52 0.95
CA PRO A 52 0.46 10.72 0.49
C PRO A 52 0.95 9.58 -0.40
N VAL A 53 1.69 9.95 -1.44
CA VAL A 53 2.43 9.04 -2.32
C VAL A 53 3.91 9.07 -1.95
N PHE A 54 4.53 7.90 -1.86
CA PHE A 54 5.94 7.72 -1.53
C PHE A 54 6.71 7.06 -2.68
N ASN A 55 8.03 7.21 -2.68
CA ASN A 55 8.89 6.53 -3.67
C ASN A 55 9.23 5.11 -3.24
N THR A 56 9.32 4.86 -1.93
CA THR A 56 9.69 3.54 -1.38
C THR A 56 8.71 3.11 -0.28
N VAL A 57 8.61 1.80 -0.06
CA VAL A 57 7.80 1.26 1.05
C VAL A 57 8.36 1.70 2.40
N LYS A 58 9.68 1.76 2.54
CA LYS A 58 10.34 2.19 3.77
C LYS A 58 9.98 3.63 4.18
N GLU A 59 9.93 4.55 3.22
CA GLU A 59 9.44 5.92 3.46
C GLU A 59 7.99 5.91 3.95
N ALA A 60 7.12 5.14 3.28
CA ALA A 60 5.71 5.04 3.63
C ALA A 60 5.51 4.47 5.04
N VAL A 61 6.22 3.39 5.40
CA VAL A 61 6.17 2.78 6.73
C VAL A 61 6.64 3.77 7.80
N ASN A 62 7.77 4.44 7.60
CA ASN A 62 8.30 5.41 8.55
C ASN A 62 7.34 6.60 8.78
N ALA A 63 6.68 7.07 7.73
CA ALA A 63 5.78 8.22 7.81
C ALA A 63 4.40 7.87 8.40
N THR A 64 3.91 6.65 8.18
CA THR A 64 2.50 6.30 8.46
C THR A 64 2.32 5.26 9.58
N GLY A 65 3.37 4.47 9.85
CA GLY A 65 3.31 3.29 10.70
C GLY A 65 2.43 2.19 10.13
N ALA A 66 2.38 2.05 8.79
CA ALA A 66 1.64 0.98 8.13
C ALA A 66 2.20 -0.40 8.53
N THR A 67 1.29 -1.36 8.75
CA THR A 67 1.65 -2.74 9.13
C THR A 67 1.24 -3.76 8.06
N ALA A 68 0.43 -3.35 7.10
CA ALA A 68 0.01 -4.17 5.98
C ALA A 68 0.21 -3.45 4.63
N SER A 69 0.52 -4.21 3.59
CA SER A 69 0.61 -3.72 2.21
C SER A 69 -0.25 -4.56 1.27
N VAL A 70 -0.93 -3.89 0.35
CA VAL A 70 -1.57 -4.53 -0.81
C VAL A 70 -0.84 -4.16 -2.09
N ILE A 71 -0.58 -5.13 -2.96
CA ILE A 71 0.25 -4.97 -4.15
C ILE A 71 -0.60 -5.09 -5.42
N TYR A 72 -0.65 -3.99 -6.18
CA TYR A 72 -1.25 -3.88 -7.52
C TYR A 72 -0.21 -3.43 -8.56
N VAL A 73 0.99 -4.00 -8.50
CA VAL A 73 2.06 -3.74 -9.48
C VAL A 73 2.00 -4.77 -10.61
N PRO A 74 2.49 -4.50 -11.83
CA PRO A 74 2.54 -5.52 -12.89
C PRO A 74 3.39 -6.75 -12.51
N ALA A 75 3.04 -7.93 -13.05
CA ALA A 75 3.67 -9.22 -12.72
C ALA A 75 5.21 -9.23 -12.75
N PRO A 76 5.89 -8.59 -13.73
CA PRO A 76 7.35 -8.53 -13.75
C PRO A 76 7.98 -7.87 -12.52
N PHE A 77 7.22 -7.03 -11.80
CA PHE A 77 7.69 -6.25 -10.65
C PHE A 77 7.12 -6.75 -9.31
N ALA A 78 6.23 -7.75 -9.32
CA ALA A 78 5.54 -8.23 -8.13
C ALA A 78 6.51 -8.82 -7.09
N LYS A 79 7.49 -9.63 -7.55
CA LYS A 79 8.53 -10.19 -6.69
C LYS A 79 9.28 -9.10 -5.94
N ASP A 80 9.75 -8.08 -6.65
CA ASP A 80 10.53 -6.99 -6.05
C ASP A 80 9.66 -6.16 -5.10
N GLY A 81 8.38 -5.95 -5.43
CA GLY A 81 7.42 -5.32 -4.54
C GLY A 81 7.21 -6.09 -3.23
N ILE A 82 7.10 -7.42 -3.27
CA ILE A 82 6.98 -8.26 -2.07
C ILE A 82 8.24 -8.16 -1.21
N LEU A 83 9.41 -8.28 -1.83
CA LEU A 83 10.69 -8.21 -1.11
C LEU A 83 10.90 -6.82 -0.48
N GLU A 84 10.58 -5.75 -1.20
CA GLU A 84 10.66 -4.38 -0.67
C GLU A 84 9.75 -4.20 0.55
N ALA A 85 8.54 -4.75 0.52
CA ALA A 85 7.61 -4.66 1.64
C ALA A 85 8.10 -5.46 2.86
N ALA A 86 8.62 -6.66 2.64
CA ALA A 86 9.18 -7.48 3.70
C ALA A 86 10.39 -6.79 4.37
N ASP A 87 11.30 -6.25 3.56
CA ASP A 87 12.50 -5.53 4.04
C ASP A 87 12.15 -4.23 4.78
N ALA A 88 11.02 -3.60 4.44
CA ALA A 88 10.52 -2.41 5.13
C ALA A 88 9.79 -2.70 6.45
N GLY A 89 9.63 -3.98 6.82
CA GLY A 89 8.99 -4.39 8.08
C GLY A 89 7.47 -4.49 8.01
N ILE A 90 6.88 -4.64 6.82
CA ILE A 90 5.45 -4.97 6.70
C ILE A 90 5.20 -6.39 7.19
N GLU A 91 4.22 -6.55 8.09
CA GLU A 91 3.89 -7.83 8.72
C GLU A 91 2.94 -8.67 7.87
N LEU A 92 2.09 -8.00 7.07
CA LEU A 92 1.12 -8.65 6.19
C LEU A 92 1.19 -8.08 4.78
N ILE A 93 1.53 -8.93 3.81
CA ILE A 93 1.58 -8.58 2.39
C ILE A 93 0.50 -9.35 1.64
N VAL A 94 -0.37 -8.62 0.93
CA VAL A 94 -1.39 -9.19 0.05
C VAL A 94 -1.03 -8.85 -1.39
N CYS A 95 -0.51 -9.83 -2.14
CA CYS A 95 -0.20 -9.67 -3.55
C CYS A 95 -1.41 -10.09 -4.41
N ILE A 96 -1.97 -9.15 -5.16
CA ILE A 96 -3.11 -9.40 -6.06
C ILE A 96 -2.67 -9.77 -7.48
N THR A 97 -1.50 -9.28 -7.88
CA THR A 97 -0.89 -9.46 -9.20
C THR A 97 -0.77 -10.92 -9.63
#